data_AF-H2JGH1-F1
#
_entry.id   AF-H2JGH1-F1
#
_cell.length_a   1.000
_cell.length_b   1.000
_cell.length_c   1.000
_cell.angle_alpha   90.00
_cell.angle_beta   90.00
_cell.angle_gamma   90.00
#
_symmetry.space_group_name_H-M   'P 1'
#
loop_
_entity.id
_entity.type
_entity.pdbx_description
1 polymer ?
#
loop_
_entity_poly.entity_id
_entity_poly.type
_entity_poly.pdbx_seq_one_letter_code
_entity_poly.pdbx_strand_id
1 'polypeptide(L)' 'MKIIEDMEKWDILKAAMKEKGYMPYMWQYSVQSEEGLHVWFYKKNSDFLKRVEVITHNKAIADDIEKYDW' A
#
# COMPACT_ATOMS: atom_id res chain seq x y z
N MET A 1 2.07 3.27 9.42
CA MET A 1 1.22 4.20 8.67
C MET A 1 2.02 5.17 7.81
N LYS A 2 1.68 5.28 6.51
CA LYS A 2 2.15 6.29 5.57
C LYS A 2 0.95 6.76 4.74
N ILE A 3 0.66 8.06 4.76
CA ILE A 3 -0.35 8.66 3.89
C ILE A 3 0.35 9.00 2.57
N ILE A 4 -0.10 8.42 1.47
CA ILE A 4 0.49 8.58 0.14
C ILE A 4 -0.63 8.98 -0.83
N GLU A 5 -0.59 10.23 -1.27
CA GLU A 5 -1.58 10.79 -2.21
C GLU A 5 -0.99 11.13 -3.57
N ASP A 6 0.33 10.99 -3.70
CA ASP A 6 1.09 11.36 -4.88
C ASP A 6 1.70 10.13 -5.54
N MET A 7 1.61 10.07 -6.88
CA MET A 7 2.05 8.91 -7.66
C MET A 7 3.58 8.72 -7.63
N GLU A 8 4.37 9.80 -7.62
CA GLU A 8 5.82 9.68 -7.56
C GLU A 8 6.27 9.06 -6.23
N LYS A 9 5.68 9.52 -5.11
CA LYS A 9 5.91 8.91 -3.79
C LYS A 9 5.43 7.45 -3.73
N TRP A 10 4.31 7.15 -4.38
CA TRP A 10 3.82 5.77 -4.49
C TRP A 10 4.80 4.89 -5.25
N ASP A 11 5.30 5.33 -6.41
CA ASP A 11 6.23 4.55 -7.23
C ASP A 11 7.55 4.28 -6.51
N ILE A 12 8.09 5.25 -5.77
CA ILE A 12 9.29 5.05 -4.94
C ILE A 12 9.03 3.99 -3.85
N LEU A 13 7.91 4.11 -3.13
CA LEU A 13 7.57 3.16 -2.07
C LEU A 13 7.31 1.76 -2.63
N LYS A 14 6.54 1.66 -3.72
CA LYS A 14 6.24 0.42 -4.45
C LYS A 14 7.52 -0.27 -4.89
N ALA A 15 8.46 0.45 -5.50
CA ALA A 15 9.76 -0.11 -5.91
C ALA A 15 10.53 -0.70 -4.72
N ALA A 16 10.60 0.02 -3.60
CA ALA A 16 11.25 -0.46 -2.38
C ALA A 16 10.53 -1.65 -1.73
N MET A 17 9.19 -1.68 -1.78
CA MET A 17 8.38 -2.80 -1.28
C MET A 17 8.59 -4.06 -2.12
N LYS A 18 8.57 -3.91 -3.44
CA LYS A 18 8.84 -4.98 -4.42
C LYS A 18 10.23 -5.59 -4.21
N GLU A 19 11.28 -4.76 -4.16
CA GLU A 19 12.66 -5.22 -3.93
C GLU A 19 12.79 -6.03 -2.63
N LYS A 20 12.03 -5.64 -1.59
CA LYS A 20 12.08 -6.28 -0.28
C LYS A 20 11.10 -7.45 -0.13
N GLY A 21 10.28 -7.75 -1.14
CA GLY A 21 9.32 -8.86 -1.14
C GLY A 21 8.09 -8.62 -0.26
N TYR A 22 7.62 -7.37 -0.18
CA TYR A 22 6.36 -7.04 0.47
C TYR A 22 5.18 -7.30 -0.46
N MET A 23 4.08 -7.77 0.10
CA MET A 23 2.82 -8.03 -0.60
C MET A 23 1.63 -7.51 0.22
N PRO A 24 0.58 -7.00 -0.41
CA PRO A 24 -0.62 -6.55 0.29
C PRO A 24 -1.36 -7.77 0.85
N TYR A 25 -1.99 -7.61 2.01
CA TYR A 25 -2.72 -8.71 2.66
C TYR A 25 -4.04 -8.31 3.31
N MET A 26 -4.27 -7.01 3.52
CA MET A 26 -5.49 -6.53 4.14
C MET A 26 -5.82 -5.14 3.61
N TRP A 27 -7.11 -4.92 3.37
CA TRP A 27 -7.69 -3.67 2.93
C TRP A 27 -8.78 -3.28 3.91
N GLN A 28 -8.91 -1.99 4.17
CA GLN A 28 -10.01 -1.42 4.92
C GLN A 28 -10.42 -0.10 4.29
N TYR A 29 -11.70 0.24 4.40
CA TYR A 29 -12.30 1.47 3.87
C TYR A 29 -12.22 1.57 2.33
N SER A 30 -12.35 2.79 1.81
CA SER A 30 -12.33 3.11 0.38
C SER A 30 -11.72 4.50 0.16
N VAL A 31 -11.31 4.81 -1.06
CA VAL A 31 -10.73 6.13 -1.37
C VAL A 31 -11.72 7.29 -1.19
N GLN A 32 -13.03 7.01 -1.09
CA GLN A 32 -14.09 7.99 -0.85
C GLN A 32 -14.46 8.16 0.63
N SER A 33 -13.96 7.31 1.53
CA SER A 33 -14.23 7.46 2.96
C SER A 33 -13.37 8.58 3.55
N GLU A 34 -13.77 9.12 4.70
CA GLU A 34 -13.01 10.15 5.41
C GLU A 34 -11.64 9.65 5.87
N GLU A 35 -11.55 8.35 6.15
CA GLU A 35 -10.32 7.68 6.59
C GLU A 35 -9.33 7.38 5.44
N GLY A 36 -9.78 7.46 4.18
CA GLY A 36 -9.08 6.97 3.00
C GLY A 36 -9.02 5.45 2.90
N LEU A 37 -8.55 4.92 1.76
CA LEU A 37 -8.30 3.49 1.61
C LEU A 37 -7.04 3.10 2.39
N HIS A 38 -7.17 2.15 3.31
CA HIS A 38 -6.04 1.59 4.05
C HIS A 38 -5.64 0.25 3.44
N VAL A 39 -4.35 0.08 3.18
CA VAL A 39 -3.78 -1.17 2.70
C VAL A 39 -2.56 -1.53 3.51
N TRP A 40 -2.57 -2.72 4.09
CA TRP A 40 -1.42 -3.27 4.80
C TRP A 40 -0.65 -4.25 3.93
N PHE A 41 0.67 -4.11 3.96
CA PHE A 41 1.65 -4.92 3.29
C PHE A 41 2.49 -5.66 4.32
N TYR A 42 2.76 -6.94 4.05
CA TYR A 42 3.67 -7.76 4.85
C TYR A 42 4.73 -8.37 3.96
N LYS A 43 5.87 -8.69 4.56
CA LYS A 43 6.91 -9.48 3.91
C LYS A 43 6.74 -10.95 4.30
N LYS A 44 6.72 -11.86 3.32
CA LYS A 44 6.66 -13.31 3.58
C LYS A 44 7.86 -13.72 4.44
N ASN A 45 7.62 -14.50 5.49
CA ASN A 45 8.62 -14.95 6.49
C ASN A 45 9.26 -13.81 7.32
N SER A 46 8.65 -12.63 7.35
CA SER A 46 9.01 -11.57 8.28
C SER A 46 8.21 -11.69 9.57
N ASP A 47 8.76 -11.15 10.65
CA ASP A 47 7.99 -10.82 11.85
C ASP A 47 6.71 -10.06 11.44
N PHE A 48 5.57 -10.56 11.92
CA PHE A 48 4.25 -9.95 11.73
C PHE A 48 4.21 -8.50 12.24
N LEU A 49 5.17 -8.04 13.04
CA LEU A 49 5.25 -6.65 13.49
C LEU A 49 5.84 -5.70 12.43
N LYS A 50 6.50 -6.20 11.38
CA LYS A 50 7.14 -5.38 10.32
C LYS A 50 6.22 -5.16 9.11
N ARG A 51 5.03 -4.60 9.35
CA ARG A 51 4.06 -4.27 8.30
C ARG A 51 4.25 -2.84 7.81
N VAL A 52 3.95 -2.62 6.54
CA VAL A 52 3.80 -1.27 5.98
C VAL A 52 2.31 -1.04 5.78
N GLU A 53 1.84 0.11 6.20
CA GLU A 53 0.44 0.52 6.02
C GLU A 53 0.46 1.77 5.16
N VAL A 54 -0.29 1.73 4.05
CA VAL A 54 -0.49 2.83 3.12
C VAL A 54 -1.93 3.29 3.24
N ILE A 55 -2.12 4.59 3.40
CA ILE A 55 -3.43 5.26 3.36
C ILE A 55 -3.47 6.16 2.14
N THR A 56 -4.53 6.08 1.33
CA THR A 56 -4.68 6.90 0.12
C THR A 56 -6.13 7.22 -0.20
N HIS A 57 -6.39 8.44 -0.68
CA HIS A 57 -7.62 8.85 -1.35
C HIS A 57 -7.45 8.90 -2.87
N ASN A 58 -6.23 8.65 -3.37
CA ASN A 58 -5.91 8.67 -4.77
C ASN A 58 -6.35 7.35 -5.44
N LYS A 59 -7.35 7.45 -6.32
CA LYS A 59 -7.86 6.29 -7.07
C LYS A 59 -6.81 5.61 -7.93
N ALA A 60 -5.84 6.34 -8.50
CA ALA A 60 -4.79 5.74 -9.33
C ALA A 60 -3.86 4.83 -8.49
N ILE A 61 -3.57 5.23 -7.25
CA ILE A 61 -2.78 4.40 -6.31
C ILE A 61 -3.58 3.17 -5.93
N ALA A 62 -4.86 3.33 -5.59
CA ALA A 62 -5.74 2.21 -5.25
C ALA A 62 -5.84 1.18 -6.39
N ASP A 63 -6.06 1.65 -7.63
CA ASP A 63 -6.16 0.80 -8.81
C ASP A 63 -4.84 0.06 -9.11
N ASP A 64 -3.68 0.69 -8.87
CA ASP A 64 -2.36 0.07 -9.03
C ASP A 64 -2.08 -1.00 -7.94
N ILE A 65 -2.49 -0.74 -6.70
CA ILE A 65 -2.41 -1.72 -5.60
C ILE A 65 -3.30 -2.93 -5.89
N GLU A 66 -4.52 -2.71 -6.38
CA GLU A 66 -5.50 -3.79 -6.63
C GLU A 66 -5.04 -4.74 -7.73
N LYS A 67 -4.40 -4.22 -8.79
CA LYS A 67 -3.80 -5.06 -9.84
C LYS A 67 -2.71 -5.97 -9.31
N TYR A 68 -1.91 -5.45 -8.37
CA TYR A 68 -0.78 -6.13 -7.74
C TYR A 68 0.09 -6.93 -8.74
N ASP A 69 0.37 -6.35 -9.90
CA ASP A 69 1.10 -6.96 -11.01
C ASP A 69 2.62 -6.66 -10.97
N TRP A 70 3.13 -6.28 -9.80
CA TRP A 70 4.51 -5.85 -9.58
C TRP A 70 5.32 -6.81 -8.70
#